data_AF-A0A1I4CB33-F1
#
_entry.id   AF-A0A1I4CB33-F1
#
_cell.length_a   1.000
_cell.length_b   1.000
_cell.length_c   1.000
_cell.angle_alpha   90.00
_cell.angle_beta   90.00
_cell.angle_gamma   90.00
#
_symmetry.space_group_name_H-M   'P 1'
#
loop_
_entity.id
_entity.type
_entity.pdbx_description
1 polymer ?
#
loop_
_entity_poly.entity_id
_entity_poly.type
_entity_poly.pdbx_seq_one_letter_code
_entity_poly.pdbx_strand_id
1 'polypeptide(L)'
;MKDQLQELIRNISSGCLSEEEIARTADEAAQAYADPQAFLAANPDINYDDSFPIPLGEWMVVGSLPETVLFQGDTHEALFEQIVASFGPEVSFVLKPKQLHKVEPLKALNRIQVQLGSLYPEKGGYVLLDFSAPLDDELQAVLVYTCDLESTLQLAAAVGIHAAPSYEALRAELGA
;
A
#
# COMPACT_ATOMS: atom_id res chain seq x y z
N MET A 1 9.47 -17.42 -1.29
CA MET A 1 9.07 -16.04 -1.63
C MET A 1 7.65 -15.97 -2.16
N LYS A 2 7.24 -16.76 -3.17
CA LYS A 2 5.86 -16.75 -3.71
C LYS A 2 4.77 -16.77 -2.63
N ASP A 3 4.78 -17.75 -1.72
CA ASP A 3 3.76 -17.86 -0.68
C ASP A 3 3.71 -16.63 0.25
N GLN A 4 4.88 -16.02 0.53
CA GLN A 4 4.98 -14.81 1.34
C GLN A 4 4.43 -13.60 0.60
N LEU A 5 4.72 -13.47 -0.70
CA LEU A 5 4.14 -12.43 -1.57
C LEU A 5 2.63 -12.59 -1.67
N GLN A 6 2.15 -13.82 -1.82
CA GLN A 6 0.71 -14.10 -1.92
C GLN A 6 -0.03 -13.65 -0.65
N GLU A 7 0.52 -13.98 0.53
CA GLU A 7 -0.07 -13.56 1.80
C GLU A 7 0.08 -12.06 2.05
N LEU A 8 1.20 -11.45 1.64
CA LEU A 8 1.37 -10.01 1.72
C LEU A 8 0.32 -9.27 0.88
N ILE A 9 0.16 -9.67 -0.39
CA ILE A 9 -0.79 -9.05 -1.33
C ILE A 9 -2.22 -9.24 -0.82
N ARG A 10 -2.55 -10.41 -0.28
CA ARG A 10 -3.83 -10.67 0.40
C ARG A 10 -4.08 -9.65 1.51
N ASN A 11 -3.14 -9.47 2.43
CA ASN A 11 -3.31 -8.56 3.56
C ASN A 11 -3.47 -7.10 3.12
N ILE A 12 -2.63 -6.62 2.19
CA ILE A 12 -2.69 -5.22 1.73
C ILE A 12 -3.89 -4.95 0.83
N SER A 13 -4.43 -5.97 0.15
CA SER A 13 -5.65 -5.83 -0.63
C SER A 13 -6.91 -5.64 0.22
N SER A 14 -6.88 -6.04 1.50
CA SER A 14 -8.03 -5.95 2.41
C SER A 14 -9.35 -6.50 1.82
N GLY A 15 -9.28 -7.50 0.94
CA GLY A 15 -10.43 -8.12 0.28
C GLY A 15 -10.85 -7.49 -1.05
N CYS A 16 -10.13 -6.50 -1.57
CA CYS A 16 -10.41 -5.86 -2.87
C CYS A 16 -10.00 -6.72 -4.07
N LEU A 17 -9.04 -7.64 -3.89
CA LEU A 17 -8.56 -8.53 -4.94
C LEU A 17 -9.12 -9.95 -4.76
N SER A 18 -9.36 -10.63 -5.87
CA SER A 18 -9.69 -12.06 -5.86
C SER A 18 -8.46 -12.93 -5.60
N GLU A 19 -8.68 -14.17 -5.14
CA GLU A 19 -7.59 -15.15 -4.95
C GLU A 19 -6.77 -15.40 -6.21
N GLU A 20 -7.41 -15.36 -7.38
CA GLU A 20 -6.75 -15.56 -8.67
C GLU A 20 -5.80 -14.40 -9.00
N GLU A 21 -6.25 -13.16 -8.80
CA GLU A 21 -5.42 -11.97 -8.99
C GLU A 21 -4.24 -11.97 -8.02
N ILE A 22 -4.49 -12.25 -6.74
CA ILE A 22 -3.46 -12.36 -5.70
C ILE A 22 -2.42 -13.42 -6.08
N ALA A 23 -2.86 -14.62 -6.48
CA ALA A 23 -1.96 -15.71 -6.83
C ALA A 23 -1.15 -15.43 -8.11
N ARG A 24 -1.76 -14.78 -9.11
CA ARG A 24 -1.08 -14.38 -10.35
C ARG A 24 0.01 -13.34 -10.06
N THR A 25 -0.33 -12.26 -9.38
CA THR A 25 0.65 -11.19 -9.04
C THR A 25 1.80 -11.74 -8.19
N ALA A 26 1.50 -12.60 -7.22
CA ALA A 26 2.54 -13.24 -6.40
C ALA A 26 3.47 -14.15 -7.21
N ASP A 27 2.95 -14.86 -8.21
CA ASP A 27 3.74 -15.71 -9.09
C ASP A 27 4.66 -14.88 -10.00
N GLU A 28 4.11 -13.87 -10.66
CA GLU A 28 4.87 -12.97 -11.55
C GLU A 28 5.96 -12.22 -10.78
N ALA A 29 5.62 -11.63 -9.63
CA ALA A 29 6.60 -10.98 -8.77
C ALA A 29 7.69 -11.95 -8.28
N ALA A 30 7.34 -13.18 -7.90
CA ALA A 30 8.33 -14.18 -7.48
C ALA A 30 9.30 -14.57 -8.60
N GLN A 31 8.81 -14.68 -9.85
CA GLN A 31 9.67 -14.92 -11.01
C GLN A 31 10.59 -13.72 -11.27
N ALA A 32 10.05 -12.50 -11.20
CA ALA A 32 10.81 -11.27 -11.34
C ALA A 32 11.89 -11.08 -10.27
N TYR A 33 11.63 -11.48 -9.01
CA TYR A 33 12.64 -11.51 -7.96
C TYR A 33 13.73 -12.56 -8.21
N ALA A 34 13.39 -13.70 -8.79
CA ALA A 34 14.32 -14.82 -8.97
C ALA A 34 15.30 -14.58 -10.13
N ASP A 35 14.82 -14.06 -11.27
CA ASP A 35 15.64 -13.74 -12.44
C ASP A 35 15.04 -12.55 -13.22
N PRO A 36 15.39 -11.30 -12.85
CA PRO A 36 14.83 -10.12 -13.49
C PRO A 36 15.11 -10.06 -15.00
N GLN A 37 16.28 -10.51 -15.44
CA GLN A 37 16.68 -10.44 -16.84
C GLN A 37 15.90 -11.44 -17.69
N ALA A 38 15.76 -12.68 -17.23
CA ALA A 38 14.95 -13.68 -17.92
C ALA A 38 13.47 -13.28 -17.93
N PHE A 39 12.97 -12.69 -16.84
CA PHE A 39 11.60 -12.21 -16.75
C PHE A 39 11.29 -11.10 -17.76
N LEU A 40 12.15 -10.08 -17.88
CA LEU A 40 11.97 -9.01 -18.88
C LEU A 40 12.09 -9.54 -20.32
N ALA A 41 13.00 -10.48 -20.57
CA ALA A 41 13.13 -11.10 -21.89
C ALA A 41 11.87 -11.90 -22.30
N ALA A 42 11.19 -12.52 -21.33
CA ALA A 42 9.94 -13.24 -21.55
C ALA A 42 8.72 -12.30 -21.67
N ASN A 43 8.81 -11.07 -21.14
CA ASN A 43 7.73 -10.10 -21.08
C ASN A 43 8.16 -8.76 -21.71
N PRO A 44 8.31 -8.67 -23.03
CA PRO A 44 8.86 -7.50 -23.72
C PRO A 44 7.97 -6.25 -23.63
N ASP A 45 6.71 -6.39 -23.24
CA ASP A 45 5.76 -5.29 -23.07
C ASP A 45 5.90 -4.59 -21.70
N ILE A 46 6.67 -5.15 -20.77
CA ILE A 46 6.92 -4.54 -19.45
C ILE A 46 7.84 -3.34 -19.62
N ASN A 47 7.34 -2.16 -19.24
CA ASN A 47 8.08 -0.90 -19.27
C ASN A 47 8.79 -0.67 -17.92
N TYR A 48 9.82 -1.47 -17.64
CA TYR A 48 10.68 -1.33 -16.47
C TYR A 48 12.13 -1.11 -16.91
N ASP A 49 12.83 -0.20 -16.23
CA ASP A 49 14.27 0.00 -16.37
C ASP A 49 14.92 0.34 -15.01
N ASP A 50 16.24 0.49 -15.01
CA ASP A 50 17.03 0.73 -13.79
C ASP A 50 16.89 2.16 -13.22
N SER A 51 16.03 3.01 -13.79
CA SER A 51 15.73 4.35 -13.23
C SER A 51 14.69 4.32 -12.11
N PHE A 52 13.90 3.24 -12.01
CA PHE A 52 12.94 3.06 -10.93
C PHE A 52 13.65 2.89 -9.57
N PRO A 53 13.08 3.42 -8.47
CA PRO A 53 13.72 3.38 -7.16
C PRO A 53 13.64 2.02 -6.47
N ILE A 54 12.93 1.06 -7.07
CA ILE A 54 12.63 -0.27 -6.52
C ILE A 54 13.03 -1.36 -7.51
N PRO A 55 13.41 -2.55 -7.04
CA PRO A 55 13.73 -3.67 -7.92
C PRO A 55 12.48 -4.18 -8.67
N LEU A 56 12.69 -4.81 -9.83
CA LEU A 56 11.62 -5.34 -10.69
C LEU A 56 10.60 -6.22 -9.95
N GLY A 57 11.03 -7.07 -9.02
CA GLY A 57 10.13 -7.91 -8.24
C GLY A 57 9.15 -7.09 -7.37
N GLU A 58 9.63 -6.02 -6.73
CA GLU A 58 8.80 -5.09 -5.95
C GLU A 58 7.91 -4.28 -6.88
N TRP A 59 8.44 -3.84 -8.02
CA TRP A 59 7.71 -3.12 -9.05
C TRP A 59 6.54 -3.94 -9.61
N MET A 60 6.75 -5.25 -9.81
CA MET A 60 5.67 -6.15 -10.23
C MET A 60 4.56 -6.25 -9.19
N VAL A 61 4.87 -6.21 -7.90
CA VAL A 61 3.85 -6.14 -6.86
C VAL A 61 3.11 -4.82 -6.96
N VAL A 62 3.82 -3.70 -6.81
CA VAL A 62 3.23 -2.36 -6.72
C VAL A 62 2.47 -1.98 -7.99
N GLY A 63 3.07 -2.18 -9.16
CA GLY A 63 2.47 -1.86 -10.46
C GLY A 63 1.29 -2.75 -10.85
N SER A 64 1.07 -3.87 -10.14
CA SER A 64 -0.11 -4.72 -10.33
C SER A 64 -1.28 -4.37 -9.42
N LEU A 65 -1.06 -3.54 -8.40
CA LEU A 65 -2.11 -3.16 -7.46
C LEU A 65 -3.03 -2.13 -8.13
N PRO A 66 -4.36 -2.30 -8.06
CA PRO A 66 -5.30 -1.29 -8.54
C PRO A 66 -5.31 -0.08 -7.59
N GLU A 67 -5.82 1.05 -8.08
CA GLU A 67 -6.04 2.30 -7.31
C GLU A 67 -7.02 2.13 -6.12
N THR A 68 -7.72 1.00 -6.03
CA THR A 68 -8.55 0.63 -4.87
C THR A 68 -7.75 0.00 -3.74
N VAL A 69 -6.47 -0.31 -3.97
CA VAL A 69 -5.55 -0.94 -3.00
C VAL A 69 -4.33 -0.07 -2.75
N LEU A 70 -3.67 0.39 -3.81
CA LEU A 70 -2.53 1.30 -3.72
C LEU A 70 -3.04 2.74 -3.88
N PHE A 71 -2.95 3.50 -2.80
CA PHE A 71 -3.34 4.90 -2.76
C PHE A 71 -2.12 5.79 -2.92
N GLN A 72 -2.22 6.78 -3.80
CA GLN A 72 -1.13 7.69 -4.11
C GLN A 72 -1.62 9.14 -4.10
N GLY A 73 -0.69 10.08 -3.95
CA GLY A 73 -0.97 11.49 -4.18
C GLY A 73 0.06 12.44 -3.58
N ASP A 74 0.27 13.57 -4.24
CA ASP A 74 1.15 14.65 -3.78
C ASP A 74 0.77 15.28 -2.42
N THR A 75 -0.45 15.05 -1.94
CA THR A 75 -0.93 15.63 -0.68
C THR A 75 -1.80 14.67 0.09
N HIS A 76 -1.86 14.83 1.41
CA HIS A 76 -2.77 14.08 2.28
C HIS A 76 -4.26 14.29 1.92
N GLU A 77 -4.60 15.43 1.31
CA GLU A 77 -5.95 15.67 0.78
C GLU A 77 -6.23 14.74 -0.41
N ALA A 78 -5.33 14.68 -1.40
CA ALA A 78 -5.46 13.82 -2.58
C ALA A 78 -5.42 12.33 -2.21
N LEU A 79 -4.47 11.93 -1.37
CA LEU A 79 -4.35 10.56 -0.87
C LEU A 79 -5.65 10.12 -0.17
N PHE A 80 -6.17 10.97 0.72
CA PHE A 80 -7.40 10.62 1.45
C PHE A 80 -8.64 10.69 0.56
N GLU A 81 -8.65 11.48 -0.51
CA GLU A 81 -9.71 11.46 -1.53
C GLU A 81 -9.77 10.11 -2.26
N GLN A 82 -8.63 9.57 -2.69
CA GLN A 82 -8.56 8.22 -3.28
C GLN A 82 -9.03 7.15 -2.29
N ILE A 83 -8.59 7.24 -1.03
CA ILE A 83 -9.03 6.33 0.03
C ILE A 83 -10.54 6.38 0.19
N VAL A 84 -11.16 7.56 0.30
CA VAL A 84 -12.62 7.66 0.45
C VAL A 84 -13.35 7.10 -0.78
N ALA A 85 -12.78 7.28 -1.98
CA ALA A 85 -13.37 6.81 -3.23
C ALA A 85 -13.32 5.28 -3.40
N SER A 86 -12.42 4.58 -2.71
CA SER A 86 -12.35 3.11 -2.77
C SER A 86 -13.43 2.41 -1.92
N PHE A 87 -14.07 3.11 -1.00
CA PHE A 87 -15.18 2.58 -0.21
C PHE A 87 -16.54 2.80 -0.88
N GLY A 88 -17.45 1.85 -0.65
CA GLY A 88 -18.84 1.93 -1.11
C GLY A 88 -19.62 3.08 -0.44
N PRO A 89 -20.74 3.52 -1.06
CA PRO A 89 -21.55 4.64 -0.57
C PRO A 89 -22.17 4.42 0.82
N GLU A 90 -22.20 3.18 1.31
CA GLU A 90 -22.64 2.80 2.65
C GLU A 90 -21.64 3.19 3.75
N VAL A 91 -20.38 3.42 3.42
CA VAL A 91 -19.34 3.79 4.39
C VAL A 91 -19.35 5.30 4.59
N SER A 92 -19.62 5.73 5.82
CA SER A 92 -19.67 7.15 6.17
C SER A 92 -18.36 7.65 6.77
N PHE A 93 -17.72 8.58 6.08
CA PHE A 93 -16.55 9.30 6.58
C PHE A 93 -16.97 10.62 7.23
N VAL A 94 -16.57 10.83 8.49
CA VAL A 94 -16.76 12.11 9.19
C VAL A 94 -15.71 13.12 8.71
N LEU A 95 -14.46 12.70 8.64
CA LEU A 95 -13.38 13.47 8.03
C LEU A 95 -13.63 13.59 6.51
N LYS A 96 -13.49 14.80 5.97
CA LYS A 96 -13.57 15.07 4.53
C LYS A 96 -12.19 15.47 3.98
N PRO A 97 -11.81 15.06 2.75
CA PRO A 97 -10.51 15.40 2.15
C PRO A 97 -10.14 16.88 2.25
N LYS A 98 -11.07 17.78 1.92
CA LYS A 98 -10.87 19.24 2.01
C LYS A 98 -10.48 19.77 3.39
N GLN A 99 -10.75 19.02 4.46
CA GLN A 99 -10.34 19.37 5.83
C GLN A 99 -8.86 19.08 6.11
N LEU A 100 -8.16 18.44 5.18
CA LEU A 100 -6.72 18.17 5.20
C LEU A 100 -5.93 19.21 4.39
N HIS A 101 -6.59 20.10 3.66
CA HIS A 101 -5.95 21.16 2.90
C HIS A 101 -5.04 22.02 3.80
N LYS A 102 -3.74 22.07 3.47
CA LYS A 102 -2.70 22.79 4.22
C LYS A 102 -2.59 22.40 5.71
N VAL A 103 -3.06 21.21 6.08
CA VAL A 103 -2.83 20.65 7.41
C VAL A 103 -1.42 20.08 7.45
N GLU A 104 -0.70 20.33 8.55
CA GLU A 104 0.64 19.78 8.76
C GLU A 104 0.64 18.24 8.66
N PRO A 105 1.64 17.62 8.00
CA PRO A 105 1.66 16.19 7.68
C PRO A 105 1.30 15.26 8.84
N LEU A 106 1.98 15.38 9.98
CA LEU A 106 1.75 14.51 11.14
C LEU A 106 0.31 14.63 11.69
N LYS A 107 -0.26 15.84 11.66
CA LYS A 107 -1.64 16.10 12.08
C LYS A 107 -2.65 15.58 11.06
N ALA A 108 -2.32 15.64 9.77
CA ALA A 108 -3.14 15.07 8.71
C ALA A 108 -3.19 13.54 8.83
N LEU A 109 -2.03 12.88 8.96
CA LEU A 109 -1.95 11.43 9.17
C LEU A 109 -2.69 10.98 10.43
N ASN A 110 -2.55 11.70 11.56
CA ASN A 110 -3.30 11.36 12.77
C ASN A 110 -4.82 11.42 12.55
N ARG A 111 -5.32 12.42 11.82
CA ARG A 111 -6.76 12.55 11.51
C ARG A 111 -7.23 11.41 10.61
N ILE A 112 -6.46 11.08 9.57
CA ILE A 112 -6.76 9.97 8.67
C ILE A 112 -6.77 8.67 9.47
N GLN A 113 -5.73 8.39 10.25
CA GLN A 113 -5.61 7.17 11.04
C GLN A 113 -6.73 7.02 12.08
N VAL A 114 -7.17 8.10 12.74
CA VAL A 114 -8.33 8.06 13.64
C VAL A 114 -9.61 7.71 12.90
N GLN A 115 -9.83 8.29 11.71
CA GLN A 115 -11.00 7.98 10.89
C GLN A 115 -10.98 6.51 10.43
N LEU A 116 -9.83 6.02 9.95
CA LEU A 116 -9.66 4.65 9.46
C LEU A 116 -9.76 3.59 10.56
N GLY A 117 -9.23 3.89 11.75
CA GLY A 117 -9.32 3.01 12.92
C GLY A 117 -10.75 2.83 13.46
N SER A 118 -11.69 3.69 13.04
CA SER A 118 -13.10 3.58 13.45
C SER A 118 -13.96 2.72 12.51
N LEU A 119 -13.44 2.37 11.33
CA LEU A 119 -14.16 1.56 10.34
C LEU A 119 -14.00 0.07 10.68
N TYR A 120 -14.95 -0.79 10.28
CA TYR A 120 -14.87 -2.26 10.46
C TYR A 120 -14.34 -2.70 11.85
N PRO A 121 -15.02 -2.35 12.95
CA PRO A 121 -14.54 -2.58 14.31
C PRO A 121 -14.27 -4.06 14.62
N GLU A 122 -14.92 -4.99 13.93
CA GLU A 122 -14.68 -6.44 14.02
C GLU A 122 -13.28 -6.87 13.55
N LYS A 123 -12.60 -6.03 12.76
CA LYS A 123 -11.19 -6.17 12.34
C LYS A 123 -10.24 -5.23 13.09
N GLY A 124 -10.78 -4.45 14.03
CA GLY A 124 -10.02 -3.47 14.81
C GLY A 124 -9.71 -2.17 14.07
N GLY A 125 -10.31 -1.90 12.91
CA GLY A 125 -9.98 -0.74 12.10
C GLY A 125 -8.90 -0.98 11.05
N TYR A 126 -8.74 -0.01 10.16
CA TYR A 126 -7.61 0.02 9.22
C TYR A 126 -6.45 0.82 9.79
N VAL A 127 -5.25 0.38 9.44
CA VAL A 127 -4.00 1.13 9.58
C VAL A 127 -3.58 1.59 8.19
N LEU A 128 -3.30 2.89 8.08
CA LEU A 128 -2.66 3.44 6.89
C LEU A 128 -1.18 3.06 6.94
N LEU A 129 -0.75 2.29 5.94
CA LEU A 129 0.59 1.74 5.87
C LEU A 129 1.34 2.40 4.72
N ASP A 130 2.43 3.10 5.04
CA ASP A 130 3.43 3.55 4.08
C ASP A 130 4.06 2.30 3.46
N PHE A 131 4.02 2.18 2.14
CA PHE A 131 4.26 0.92 1.45
C PHE A 131 5.03 1.10 0.15
N SER A 132 6.19 0.43 0.05
CA SER A 132 7.18 0.59 -1.04
C SER A 132 7.70 2.03 -1.18
N ALA A 133 8.70 2.24 -2.03
CA ALA A 133 9.04 3.59 -2.45
C ALA A 133 7.96 4.16 -3.38
N PRO A 134 7.61 5.46 -3.27
CA PRO A 134 6.72 6.13 -4.21
C PRO A 134 7.28 6.14 -5.63
N LEU A 135 6.42 5.92 -6.63
CA LEU A 135 6.80 5.87 -8.05
C LEU A 135 6.51 7.18 -8.78
N ASP A 136 5.27 7.69 -8.67
CA ASP A 136 4.80 8.84 -9.44
C ASP A 136 4.52 10.08 -8.56
N ASP A 137 4.00 9.86 -7.35
CA ASP A 137 3.57 10.89 -6.40
C ASP A 137 4.48 10.95 -5.15
N GLU A 138 4.32 11.99 -4.33
CA GLU A 138 5.07 12.11 -3.06
C GLU A 138 4.66 11.09 -1.98
N LEU A 139 3.39 10.64 -1.97
CA LEU A 139 2.87 9.69 -0.97
C LEU A 139 2.38 8.41 -1.64
N GLN A 140 2.64 7.28 -1.00
CA GLN A 140 2.16 5.97 -1.42
C GLN A 140 1.80 5.13 -0.19
N ALA A 141 0.58 4.62 -0.14
CA ALA A 141 0.11 3.86 1.01
C ALA A 141 -0.90 2.79 0.63
N VAL A 142 -1.06 1.81 1.50
CA VAL A 142 -2.11 0.78 1.45
C VAL A 142 -2.90 0.78 2.75
N LEU A 143 -4.09 0.15 2.73
CA LEU A 143 -4.87 -0.07 3.94
C LEU A 143 -4.76 -1.53 4.39
N VAL A 144 -4.45 -1.72 5.67
CA VAL A 144 -4.33 -3.06 6.27
C VAL A 144 -5.20 -3.12 7.50
N TYR A 145 -5.92 -4.22 7.70
CA TYR A 145 -6.63 -4.43 8.95
C TYR A 145 -5.68 -4.48 10.13
N THR A 146 -6.08 -3.88 11.25
CA THR A 146 -5.25 -3.82 12.46
C THR A 146 -4.87 -5.22 12.96
N CYS A 147 -5.76 -6.22 12.81
CA CYS A 147 -5.46 -7.61 13.17
C CYS A 147 -4.38 -8.27 12.30
N ASP A 148 -4.18 -7.79 11.06
CA ASP A 148 -3.24 -8.36 10.10
C ASP A 148 -1.92 -7.58 10.02
N LEU A 149 -1.83 -6.43 10.72
CA LEU A 149 -0.68 -5.52 10.66
C LEU A 149 0.64 -6.21 10.97
N GLU A 150 0.71 -6.97 12.08
CA GLU A 150 1.96 -7.61 12.51
C GLU A 150 2.46 -8.60 11.45
N SER A 151 1.58 -9.45 10.93
CA SER A 151 1.92 -10.38 9.85
C SER A 151 2.33 -9.65 8.58
N THR A 152 1.66 -8.57 8.22
CA THR A 152 2.00 -7.78 7.03
C THR A 152 3.39 -7.19 7.12
N LEU A 153 3.76 -6.59 8.27
CA LEU A 153 5.09 -6.02 8.48
C LEU A 153 6.18 -7.10 8.40
N GLN A 154 5.93 -8.28 8.96
CA GLN A 154 6.87 -9.41 8.88
C GLN A 154 7.02 -9.92 7.44
N LEU A 155 5.93 -10.04 6.70
CA LEU A 155 5.93 -10.49 5.31
C LEU A 155 6.64 -9.49 4.40
N ALA A 156 6.34 -8.19 4.52
CA ALA A 156 6.98 -7.12 3.76
C ALA A 156 8.50 -7.13 3.98
N ALA A 157 8.95 -7.20 5.25
CA ALA A 157 10.37 -7.31 5.58
C ALA A 157 11.01 -8.58 4.99
N ALA A 158 10.29 -9.71 4.99
CA ALA A 158 10.81 -10.98 4.46
C ALA A 158 10.97 -10.99 2.93
N VAL A 159 10.18 -10.20 2.20
CA VAL A 159 10.28 -10.05 0.74
C VAL A 159 11.06 -8.80 0.32
N GLY A 160 11.52 -7.99 1.28
CA GLY A 160 12.33 -6.81 1.04
C GLY A 160 11.55 -5.57 0.59
N ILE A 161 10.25 -5.50 0.87
CA ILE A 161 9.40 -4.35 0.56
C ILE A 161 9.31 -3.45 1.80
N HIS A 162 9.48 -2.14 1.61
CA HIS A 162 9.30 -1.18 2.70
C HIS A 162 7.83 -1.18 3.17
N ALA A 163 7.62 -1.25 4.48
CA ALA A 163 6.30 -1.12 5.08
C ALA A 163 6.40 -0.55 6.50
N ALA A 164 5.65 0.51 6.78
CA ALA A 164 5.56 1.08 8.13
C ALA A 164 4.21 1.77 8.35
N PRO A 165 3.63 1.73 9.57
CA PRO A 165 2.45 2.54 9.87
C PRO A 165 2.77 4.03 9.66
N SER A 166 2.06 4.70 8.74
CA SER A 166 2.51 6.00 8.21
C SER A 166 2.61 7.08 9.30
N TYR A 167 1.64 7.07 10.24
CA TYR A 167 1.63 8.04 11.33
C TYR A 167 2.82 7.84 12.28
N GLU A 168 3.06 6.61 12.70
CA GLU A 168 4.15 6.25 13.60
C GLU A 168 5.52 6.48 12.96
N ALA A 169 5.68 6.16 11.67
CA ALA A 169 6.90 6.39 10.90
C ALA A 169 7.27 7.88 10.90
N LEU A 170 6.33 8.74 10.45
CA LEU A 170 6.58 10.18 10.42
C LEU A 170 6.78 10.76 11.82
N ARG A 171 6.06 10.26 12.83
CA ARG A 171 6.26 10.70 14.22
C ARG A 171 7.69 10.42 14.68
N ALA A 172 8.21 9.23 14.38
CA ALA A 172 9.57 8.84 14.72
C ALA A 172 10.63 9.69 14.00
N GLU A 173 10.43 9.97 12.71
CA GLU A 173 11.32 10.84 11.92
C GLU A 173 11.41 12.27 12.47
N LEU A 174 10.28 12.80 12.95
CA LEU A 174 10.22 14.14 13.54
C LEU A 174 10.69 14.19 15.01
N GLY A 175 11.00 13.04 15.62
CA GLY A 175 11.41 12.94 17.03
C GLY A 175 10.32 13.36 18.01
N ALA A 176 9.05 13.16 17.64
CA ALA A 176 7.86 13.61 18.36
C ALA A 176 7.21 12.53 19.25
#